data_AF-A0A928RJL7-F1
#
_entry.id   AF-A0A928RJL7-F1
#
_cell.length_a   1.000
_cell.length_b   1.000
_cell.length_c   1.000
_cell.angle_alpha   90.00
_cell.angle_beta   90.00
_cell.angle_gamma   90.00
#
_symmetry.space_group_name_H-M   'P 1'
#
loop_
_entity.id
_entity.type
_entity.pdbx_description
1 polymer ?
#
loop_
_entity_poly.entity_id
_entity_poly.type
_entity_poly.pdbx_seq_one_letter_code
_entity_poly.pdbx_strand_id
1 'polypeptide(L)'
;MGLFKFFHTTKTYEEDIQREKDCVTRIKQAVSQRCGIDNFIDYDEFTVAFSGSKDNMELMLEICTQKCEGKKYLYASVDDDVSWQEWDFDNTEEFENSIIEFIANRVNRTIKTVTEVNNKSFRVASYYLDENNEWVCFEDESSYSKLFCYITAHLTKTSEIIKTYKLETGTDIESEINQSSWDDKYKKLDLNDGKLQSFCDDDEDMLLITYEDGMQIDVGYIKAEESYYITVVQDETIESWNNPLGVVVITDKSKIPEELQKAIYKYRNM
;
A
#
# COMPACT_ATOMS: atom_id res chain seq x y z
N MET A 1 6.52 -20.42 -34.79
CA MET A 1 7.55 -19.37 -34.90
C MET A 1 6.85 -18.09 -35.33
N GLY A 2 6.44 -17.26 -34.37
CA GLY A 2 5.84 -15.95 -34.65
C GLY A 2 6.94 -14.90 -34.86
N LEU A 3 6.79 -14.07 -35.88
CA LEU A 3 7.68 -12.95 -36.20
C LEU A 3 7.63 -11.91 -35.06
N PHE A 4 8.74 -11.74 -34.35
CA PHE A 4 8.97 -10.59 -33.48
C PHE A 4 9.20 -9.35 -34.36
N LYS A 5 8.23 -8.42 -34.37
CA LYS A 5 8.48 -7.06 -34.83
C LYS A 5 9.21 -6.33 -33.71
N PHE A 6 10.49 -6.08 -33.91
CA PHE A 6 11.23 -5.11 -33.10
C PHE A 6 10.80 -3.72 -33.53
N PHE A 7 10.15 -2.97 -32.64
CA PHE A 7 9.93 -1.54 -32.84
C PHE A 7 11.25 -0.83 -32.51
N HIS A 8 12.04 -0.55 -33.55
CA HIS A 8 13.19 0.34 -33.44
C HIS A 8 12.73 1.74 -33.85
N THR A 9 12.66 2.66 -32.88
CA THR A 9 12.42 4.07 -33.17
C THR A 9 13.62 4.60 -33.96
N THR A 10 13.36 5.40 -35.01
CA THR A 10 14.43 6.02 -35.84
C THR A 10 14.90 7.36 -35.26
N LYS A 11 14.63 7.64 -33.98
CA LYS A 11 14.73 8.97 -33.36
C LYS A 11 15.80 9.02 -32.26
N THR A 12 16.18 10.23 -31.86
CA THR A 12 17.21 10.42 -30.83
C THR A 12 16.66 10.08 -29.45
N TYR A 13 17.54 9.64 -28.55
CA TYR A 13 17.20 9.29 -27.15
C TYR A 13 16.48 10.44 -26.41
N GLU A 14 16.88 11.69 -26.68
CA GLU A 14 16.27 12.89 -26.07
C GLU A 14 14.82 13.13 -26.56
N GLU A 15 14.52 12.84 -27.83
CA GLU A 15 13.16 12.97 -28.38
C GLU A 15 12.21 11.94 -27.76
N ASP A 16 12.68 10.72 -27.50
CA ASP A 16 11.85 9.67 -26.89
C ASP A 16 11.56 9.99 -25.41
N ILE A 17 12.54 10.50 -24.64
CA ILE A 17 12.30 10.96 -23.26
C ILE A 17 11.25 12.07 -23.20
N GLN A 18 11.30 13.04 -24.11
CA GLN A 18 10.33 14.14 -24.11
C GLN A 18 8.92 13.64 -24.43
N ARG A 19 8.79 12.72 -25.39
CA ARG A 19 7.48 12.13 -25.75
C ARG A 19 6.86 11.35 -24.59
N GLU A 20 7.69 10.68 -23.80
CA GLU A 20 7.23 9.96 -22.61
C GLU A 20 6.67 10.91 -21.56
N LYS A 21 7.40 12.00 -21.27
CA LYS A 21 6.92 13.04 -20.35
C LYS A 21 5.60 13.62 -20.83
N ASP A 22 5.50 13.97 -22.11
CA ASP A 22 4.28 14.54 -22.68
C ASP A 22 3.10 13.56 -22.60
N CYS A 23 3.34 12.26 -22.83
CA CYS A 23 2.33 11.21 -22.70
C CYS A 23 1.83 11.07 -21.26
N VAL A 24 2.75 10.99 -20.30
CA VAL A 24 2.42 10.92 -18.87
C VAL A 24 1.65 12.17 -18.44
N THR A 25 2.04 13.37 -18.90
CA THR A 25 1.30 14.62 -18.65
C THR A 25 -0.13 14.56 -19.20
N ARG A 26 -0.35 14.05 -20.42
CA ARG A 26 -1.71 13.90 -20.98
C ARG A 26 -2.55 12.91 -20.20
N ILE A 27 -1.98 11.78 -19.79
CA ILE A 27 -2.67 10.80 -18.95
C ILE A 27 -3.08 11.43 -17.62
N LYS A 28 -2.18 12.18 -16.95
CA LYS A 28 -2.51 12.91 -15.70
C LYS A 28 -3.67 13.88 -15.91
N GLN A 29 -3.62 14.68 -16.97
CA GLN A 29 -4.70 15.64 -17.27
C GLN A 29 -6.03 14.95 -17.52
N ALA A 30 -6.04 13.86 -18.28
CA ALA A 30 -7.24 13.10 -18.58
C ALA A 30 -7.80 12.37 -17.34
N VAL A 31 -6.93 11.76 -16.53
CA VAL A 31 -7.30 11.16 -15.24
C VAL A 31 -7.84 12.23 -14.29
N SER A 32 -7.23 13.41 -14.25
CA SER A 32 -7.73 14.53 -13.45
C SER A 32 -9.13 14.97 -13.87
N GLN A 33 -9.35 15.15 -15.17
CA GLN A 33 -10.66 15.55 -15.70
C GLN A 33 -11.73 14.48 -15.50
N ARG A 34 -11.38 13.20 -15.69
CA ARG A 34 -12.35 12.09 -15.69
C ARG A 34 -12.62 11.55 -14.29
N CYS A 35 -11.60 11.55 -13.44
CA CYS A 35 -11.65 10.90 -12.14
C CYS A 35 -11.66 11.91 -10.99
N GLY A 36 -11.24 13.16 -11.18
CA GLY A 36 -11.14 14.16 -10.12
C GLY A 36 -9.84 14.07 -9.30
N ILE A 37 -8.82 13.36 -9.80
CA ILE A 37 -7.50 13.27 -9.18
C ILE A 37 -6.64 14.44 -9.66
N ASP A 38 -6.33 15.41 -8.81
CA ASP A 38 -5.57 16.62 -9.17
C ASP A 38 -4.18 16.69 -8.53
N ASN A 39 -3.93 15.92 -7.47
CA ASN A 39 -2.67 15.89 -6.74
C ASN A 39 -1.76 14.75 -7.23
N PHE A 40 -0.91 15.07 -8.20
CA PHE A 40 0.15 14.17 -8.67
C PHE A 40 1.51 14.57 -8.07
N ILE A 41 2.24 13.58 -7.54
CA ILE A 41 3.61 13.73 -7.06
C ILE A 41 4.53 13.03 -8.05
N ASP A 42 5.46 13.81 -8.61
CA ASP A 42 6.40 13.35 -9.63
C ASP A 42 7.73 12.97 -8.99
N TYR A 43 8.13 11.72 -9.20
CA TYR A 43 9.48 11.22 -8.92
C TYR A 43 10.23 11.03 -10.24
N ASP A 44 11.54 10.82 -10.16
CA ASP A 44 12.40 10.71 -11.35
C ASP A 44 11.96 9.57 -12.31
N GLU A 45 11.40 8.49 -11.77
CA GLU A 45 11.05 7.28 -12.54
C GLU A 45 9.55 6.97 -12.58
N PHE A 46 8.74 7.59 -11.72
CA PHE A 46 7.31 7.31 -11.59
C PHE A 46 6.53 8.52 -11.07
N THR A 47 5.22 8.47 -11.24
CA THR A 47 4.26 9.42 -10.68
C THR A 47 3.33 8.67 -9.74
N VAL A 48 3.04 9.25 -8.59
CA VAL A 48 1.98 8.76 -7.71
C VAL A 48 0.88 9.81 -7.57
N ALA A 49 -0.37 9.37 -7.49
CA ALA A 49 -1.48 10.17 -7.02
C ALA A 49 -2.26 9.40 -5.96
N PHE A 50 -2.80 10.13 -4.99
CA PHE A 50 -3.51 9.53 -3.86
C PHE A 50 -4.94 10.05 -3.77
N SER A 51 -5.90 9.20 -3.35
CA SER A 51 -7.17 9.67 -2.80
C SER A 51 -7.11 9.66 -1.27
N GLY A 52 -7.87 10.56 -0.64
CA GLY A 52 -7.85 10.75 0.82
C GLY A 52 -6.88 11.87 1.22
N SER A 53 -6.40 11.83 2.47
CA SER A 53 -5.42 12.79 2.98
C SER A 53 -4.01 12.19 2.99
N LYS A 54 -2.99 13.02 3.19
CA LYS A 54 -1.61 12.54 3.37
C LYS A 54 -1.48 11.54 4.54
N ASP A 55 -2.38 11.62 5.51
CA ASP A 55 -2.39 10.81 6.73
C ASP A 55 -3.41 9.65 6.67
N ASN A 56 -4.17 9.52 5.57
CA ASN A 56 -5.10 8.42 5.31
C ASN A 56 -5.17 8.21 3.78
N MET A 57 -4.15 7.55 3.24
CA MET A 57 -4.03 7.25 1.81
C MET A 57 -4.95 6.08 1.47
N GLU A 58 -6.10 6.35 0.87
CA GLU A 58 -7.12 5.33 0.59
C GLU A 58 -6.95 4.68 -0.79
N LEU A 59 -6.38 5.39 -1.76
CA LEU A 59 -6.07 4.87 -3.10
C LEU A 59 -4.68 5.34 -3.49
N MET A 60 -3.80 4.41 -3.88
CA MET A 60 -2.53 4.74 -4.51
C MET A 60 -2.63 4.44 -6.00
N LEU A 61 -2.63 5.49 -6.82
CA LEU A 61 -2.43 5.39 -8.26
C LEU A 61 -0.95 5.58 -8.54
N GLU A 62 -0.28 4.54 -9.00
CA GLU A 62 1.10 4.65 -9.51
C GLU A 62 1.08 4.62 -11.04
N ILE A 63 1.84 5.51 -11.68
CA ILE A 63 2.09 5.53 -13.12
C ILE A 63 3.61 5.54 -13.32
N CYS A 64 4.17 4.46 -13.85
CA CYS A 64 5.61 4.27 -14.02
C CYS A 64 5.95 3.78 -15.42
N THR A 65 7.07 4.21 -15.98
CA THR A 65 7.61 3.59 -17.20
C THR A 65 8.67 2.55 -16.86
N GLN A 66 8.48 1.31 -17.30
CA GLN A 66 9.45 0.24 -17.06
C GLN A 66 10.00 -0.35 -18.36
N LYS A 67 11.27 -0.73 -18.35
CA LYS A 67 11.91 -1.45 -19.46
C LYS A 67 12.06 -2.92 -19.10
N CYS A 68 11.41 -3.79 -19.85
CA CYS A 68 11.47 -5.24 -19.66
C CYS A 68 11.76 -5.92 -21.01
N GLU A 69 12.74 -6.84 -21.04
CA GLU A 69 13.13 -7.59 -22.25
C GLU A 69 13.41 -6.72 -23.49
N GLY A 70 13.95 -5.52 -23.29
CA GLY A 70 14.25 -4.58 -24.37
C GLY A 70 13.05 -3.79 -24.90
N LYS A 71 11.84 -4.08 -24.39
CA LYS A 71 10.61 -3.33 -24.65
C LYS A 71 10.34 -2.35 -23.53
N LYS A 72 9.64 -1.27 -23.86
CA LYS A 72 9.20 -0.26 -22.89
C LYS A 72 7.72 -0.47 -22.62
N TYR A 73 7.32 -0.34 -21.36
CA TYR A 73 5.94 -0.48 -20.91
C TYR A 73 5.58 0.73 -20.06
N LEU A 74 4.31 1.12 -20.12
CA LEU A 74 3.72 1.97 -19.10
C LEU A 74 2.92 1.08 -18.16
N TYR A 75 3.31 1.17 -16.91
CA TYR A 75 2.75 0.49 -15.77
C TYR A 75 1.81 1.47 -15.07
N ALA A 76 0.56 1.05 -14.85
CA ALA A 76 -0.38 1.76 -14.00
C ALA A 76 -0.93 0.80 -12.94
N SER A 77 -0.81 1.16 -11.67
CA SER A 77 -1.30 0.35 -10.54
C SER A 77 -2.36 1.10 -9.74
N VAL A 78 -3.43 0.39 -9.34
CA VAL A 78 -4.47 0.90 -8.45
C VAL A 78 -4.87 -0.20 -7.46
N ASP A 79 -4.39 -0.12 -6.20
CA ASP A 79 -4.64 -1.07 -5.10
C ASP A 79 -4.43 -2.54 -5.53
N ASP A 80 -3.16 -2.87 -5.86
CA ASP A 80 -2.67 -4.19 -6.29
C ASP A 80 -3.12 -4.70 -7.68
N ASP A 81 -4.06 -4.02 -8.33
CA ASP A 81 -4.45 -4.31 -9.72
C ASP A 81 -3.59 -3.49 -10.69
N VAL A 82 -2.98 -4.17 -11.66
CA VAL A 82 -1.93 -3.61 -12.52
C VAL A 82 -2.31 -3.69 -14.00
N SER A 83 -2.19 -2.56 -14.69
CA SER A 83 -2.20 -2.50 -16.15
C SER A 83 -0.78 -2.45 -16.68
N TRP A 84 -0.45 -3.42 -17.51
CA TRP A 84 0.77 -3.46 -18.30
C TRP A 84 0.43 -3.20 -19.76
N GLN A 85 0.72 -1.99 -20.24
CA GLN A 85 0.59 -1.66 -21.65
C GLN A 85 1.97 -1.50 -22.28
N GLU A 86 2.25 -2.28 -23.33
CA GLU A 86 3.45 -2.09 -24.14
C GLU A 86 3.39 -0.70 -24.78
N TRP A 87 4.49 0.04 -24.69
CA TRP A 87 4.55 1.41 -25.15
C TRP A 87 4.42 1.47 -26.68
N ASP A 88 3.34 2.10 -27.16
CA ASP A 88 3.10 2.28 -28.59
C ASP A 88 3.26 3.76 -29.01
N PHE A 89 4.44 4.06 -29.56
CA PHE A 89 4.76 5.38 -30.09
C PHE A 89 4.01 5.73 -31.38
N ASP A 90 3.50 4.75 -32.10
CA ASP A 90 2.83 4.98 -33.39
C ASP A 90 1.33 5.16 -33.19
N ASN A 91 0.76 4.61 -32.10
CA ASN A 91 -0.65 4.74 -31.71
C ASN A 91 -0.84 5.34 -30.32
N THR A 92 -0.17 6.48 -30.06
CA THR A 92 -0.13 7.11 -28.72
C THR A 92 -1.51 7.45 -28.16
N GLU A 93 -2.48 7.87 -28.99
CA GLU A 93 -3.84 8.19 -28.53
C GLU A 93 -4.61 6.95 -28.03
N GLU A 94 -4.55 5.83 -28.76
CA GLU A 94 -5.19 4.57 -28.36
C GLU A 94 -4.54 4.01 -27.08
N PHE A 95 -3.22 4.07 -27.02
CA PHE A 95 -2.44 3.70 -25.84
C PHE A 95 -2.83 4.53 -24.61
N GLU A 96 -2.85 5.87 -24.72
CA GLU A 96 -3.26 6.78 -23.64
C GLU A 96 -4.70 6.47 -23.18
N ASN A 97 -5.64 6.33 -24.11
CA ASN A 97 -7.03 6.04 -23.80
C ASN A 97 -7.20 4.71 -23.05
N SER A 98 -6.47 3.66 -23.43
CA SER A 98 -6.53 2.37 -22.75
C SER A 98 -6.14 2.46 -21.27
N ILE A 99 -5.12 3.26 -20.96
CA ILE A 99 -4.63 3.47 -19.60
C ILE A 99 -5.60 4.35 -18.81
N ILE A 100 -6.10 5.42 -19.42
CA ILE A 100 -7.11 6.29 -18.80
C ILE A 100 -8.37 5.48 -18.47
N GLU A 101 -8.84 4.61 -19.37
CA GLU A 101 -9.98 3.73 -19.11
C GLU A 101 -9.70 2.73 -17.99
N PHE A 102 -8.51 2.12 -17.98
CA PHE A 102 -8.11 1.23 -16.90
C PHE A 102 -8.17 1.93 -15.52
N ILE A 103 -7.60 3.13 -15.42
CA ILE A 103 -7.57 3.93 -14.19
C ILE A 103 -8.99 4.39 -13.82
N ALA A 104 -9.73 4.96 -14.77
CA ALA A 104 -11.05 5.53 -14.51
C ALA A 104 -12.08 4.51 -14.02
N ASN A 105 -12.02 3.27 -14.53
CA ASN A 105 -12.90 2.20 -14.06
C ASN A 105 -12.57 1.72 -12.63
N ARG A 106 -11.43 2.13 -12.08
CA ARG A 106 -10.94 1.69 -10.76
C ARG A 106 -10.95 2.77 -9.70
N VAL A 107 -10.96 4.03 -10.11
CA VAL A 107 -11.11 5.17 -9.21
C VAL A 107 -12.61 5.41 -8.95
N ASN A 108 -12.98 5.80 -7.73
CA ASN A 108 -14.36 6.05 -7.30
C ASN A 108 -15.31 4.83 -7.26
N ARG A 109 -14.79 3.62 -7.03
CA ARG A 109 -15.60 2.43 -6.76
C ARG A 109 -15.68 2.11 -5.26
N THR A 110 -16.72 1.43 -4.83
CA THR A 110 -16.68 0.69 -3.56
C THR A 110 -16.28 -0.74 -3.89
N ILE A 111 -15.20 -1.24 -3.30
CA ILE A 111 -14.76 -2.62 -3.46
C ILE A 111 -15.18 -3.45 -2.25
N LYS A 112 -15.66 -4.67 -2.51
CA LYS A 112 -15.90 -5.70 -1.51
C LYS A 112 -15.07 -6.92 -1.88
N THR A 113 -14.24 -7.38 -0.96
CA THR A 113 -13.51 -8.64 -1.10
C THR A 113 -14.13 -9.68 -0.18
N VAL A 114 -14.52 -10.82 -0.75
CA VAL A 114 -15.12 -11.94 -0.03
C VAL A 114 -14.15 -13.10 -0.09
N THR A 115 -13.74 -13.56 1.08
CA THR A 115 -12.91 -14.77 1.21
C THR A 115 -13.77 -15.89 1.77
N GLU A 116 -14.07 -16.87 0.92
CA GLU A 116 -14.83 -18.07 1.26
C GLU A 116 -13.86 -19.23 1.47
N VAL A 117 -13.92 -19.83 2.65
CA VAL A 117 -13.08 -20.96 3.00
C VAL A 117 -13.96 -22.14 3.32
N ASN A 118 -13.73 -23.26 2.65
CA ASN A 118 -14.33 -24.54 2.99
C ASN A 118 -13.24 -25.60 3.17
N ASN A 119 -13.63 -26.80 3.63
CA ASN A 119 -12.69 -27.88 3.98
C ASN A 119 -11.79 -28.37 2.81
N LYS A 120 -12.03 -27.93 1.56
CA LYS A 120 -11.34 -28.42 0.36
C LYS A 120 -10.84 -27.33 -0.59
N SER A 121 -11.32 -26.10 -0.45
CA SER A 121 -10.95 -24.97 -1.30
C SER A 121 -11.03 -23.67 -0.52
N PHE A 122 -10.23 -22.68 -0.95
CA PHE A 122 -10.48 -21.29 -0.64
C PHE A 122 -10.78 -20.54 -1.93
N ARG A 123 -11.65 -19.55 -1.83
CA ARG A 123 -12.06 -18.68 -2.92
C ARG A 123 -11.93 -17.23 -2.44
N VAL A 124 -11.30 -16.40 -3.25
CA VAL A 124 -11.25 -14.96 -3.05
C VAL A 124 -11.97 -14.34 -4.24
N ALA A 125 -13.03 -13.59 -3.96
CA ALA A 125 -13.78 -12.89 -4.97
C ALA A 125 -13.85 -11.40 -4.65
N SER A 126 -13.46 -10.56 -5.61
CA SER A 126 -13.51 -9.11 -5.51
C SER A 126 -14.68 -8.58 -6.34
N TYR A 127 -15.45 -7.69 -5.73
CA TYR A 127 -16.65 -7.07 -6.30
C TYR A 127 -16.48 -5.56 -6.27
N TYR A 128 -17.02 -4.85 -7.25
CA TYR A 128 -17.24 -3.41 -7.16
C TYR A 128 -18.73 -3.11 -7.12
N LEU A 129 -19.11 -2.01 -6.45
CA LEU A 129 -20.48 -1.50 -6.47
C LEU A 129 -20.67 -0.63 -7.71
N ASP A 130 -21.60 -1.00 -8.59
CA ASP A 130 -21.88 -0.26 -9.83
C ASP A 130 -22.81 0.95 -9.62
N GLU A 131 -23.11 1.67 -10.71
CA GLU A 131 -24.00 2.84 -10.70
C GLU A 131 -25.45 2.52 -10.27
N ASN A 132 -25.87 1.25 -10.36
CA ASN A 132 -27.19 0.77 -9.95
C ASN A 132 -27.22 0.27 -8.50
N ASN A 133 -26.10 0.37 -7.77
CA ASN A 133 -25.87 -0.24 -6.46
C ASN A 133 -25.91 -1.78 -6.48
N GLU A 134 -25.53 -2.39 -7.61
CA GLU A 134 -25.34 -3.83 -7.73
C GLU A 134 -23.86 -4.21 -7.56
N TRP A 135 -23.60 -5.33 -6.88
CA TRP A 135 -22.25 -5.85 -6.74
C TRP A 135 -21.85 -6.63 -7.99
N VAL A 136 -20.87 -6.12 -8.73
CA VAL A 136 -20.33 -6.74 -9.93
C VAL A 136 -18.99 -7.37 -9.61
N CYS A 137 -18.88 -8.69 -9.82
CA CYS A 137 -17.64 -9.43 -9.63
C CYS A 137 -16.67 -9.12 -10.78
N PHE A 138 -15.44 -8.72 -10.44
CA PHE A 138 -14.38 -8.43 -11.42
C PHE A 138 -13.16 -9.34 -11.27
N GLU A 139 -13.07 -10.06 -10.15
CA GLU A 139 -12.01 -11.04 -9.87
C GLU A 139 -12.61 -12.19 -9.07
N ASP A 140 -12.34 -13.43 -9.49
CA ASP A 140 -12.83 -14.64 -8.83
C ASP A 140 -11.77 -15.73 -8.93
N GLU A 141 -10.90 -15.79 -7.93
CA GLU A 141 -9.86 -16.80 -7.84
C GLU A 141 -10.28 -17.94 -6.92
N SER A 142 -10.06 -19.17 -7.37
CA SER A 142 -10.26 -20.37 -6.55
C SER A 142 -9.02 -21.25 -6.60
N SER A 143 -8.60 -21.73 -5.43
CA SER A 143 -7.46 -22.61 -5.31
C SER A 143 -7.76 -23.82 -4.43
N TYR A 144 -7.20 -24.95 -4.85
CA TYR A 144 -7.47 -26.29 -4.30
C TYR A 144 -6.30 -26.82 -3.46
N SER A 145 -5.54 -25.92 -2.83
CA SER A 145 -4.45 -26.33 -1.94
C SER A 145 -5.00 -26.92 -0.64
N LYS A 146 -5.09 -28.26 -0.59
CA LYS A 146 -5.62 -29.01 0.58
C LYS A 146 -4.95 -28.63 1.91
N LEU A 147 -3.66 -28.30 1.90
CA LEU A 147 -2.92 -27.93 3.12
C LEU A 147 -3.31 -26.53 3.60
N PHE A 148 -3.41 -25.56 2.69
CA PHE A 148 -3.86 -24.19 3.00
C PHE A 148 -5.33 -24.20 3.45
N CYS A 149 -6.20 -24.93 2.73
CA CYS A 149 -7.63 -25.03 3.06
C CYS A 149 -7.89 -25.65 4.43
N TYR A 150 -7.08 -26.64 4.85
CA TYR A 150 -7.21 -27.25 6.18
C TYR A 150 -6.84 -26.29 7.30
N ILE A 151 -5.81 -25.47 7.10
CA ILE A 151 -5.37 -24.43 8.05
C ILE A 151 -6.42 -23.31 8.11
N THR A 152 -6.86 -22.78 6.96
CA THR A 152 -7.79 -21.64 6.91
C THR A 152 -9.21 -22.03 7.35
N ALA A 153 -9.70 -23.23 7.01
CA ALA A 153 -11.05 -23.69 7.41
C ALA A 153 -11.18 -23.96 8.92
N HIS A 154 -10.06 -24.11 9.63
CA HIS A 154 -10.03 -24.21 11.08
C HIS A 154 -9.89 -22.85 11.78
N LEU A 155 -9.52 -21.80 11.05
CA LEU A 155 -9.23 -20.48 11.61
C LEU A 155 -10.32 -19.43 11.34
N THR A 156 -11.11 -19.55 10.27
CA THR A 156 -12.18 -18.57 9.96
C THR A 156 -13.39 -19.20 9.25
N LYS A 157 -14.61 -18.77 9.65
CA LYS A 157 -15.78 -18.76 8.75
C LYS A 157 -15.60 -17.60 7.77
N THR A 158 -16.30 -17.63 6.63
CA THR A 158 -16.32 -16.60 5.59
C THR A 158 -16.07 -15.19 6.12
N SER A 159 -15.06 -14.50 5.59
CA SER A 159 -14.71 -13.13 5.95
C SER A 159 -15.01 -12.18 4.80
N GLU A 160 -15.44 -10.97 5.14
CA GLU A 160 -15.79 -9.92 4.18
C GLU A 160 -15.07 -8.63 4.57
N ILE A 161 -14.42 -8.00 3.59
CA ILE A 161 -13.75 -6.71 3.71
C ILE A 161 -14.41 -5.75 2.72
N ILE A 162 -14.82 -4.58 3.17
CA ILE A 162 -15.38 -3.52 2.33
C ILE A 162 -14.42 -2.34 2.36
N LYS A 163 -13.90 -1.97 1.19
CA LYS A 163 -13.11 -0.75 0.95
C LYS A 163 -13.96 0.22 0.13
N THR A 164 -13.94 1.51 0.46
CA THR A 164 -14.64 2.54 -0.33
C THR A 164 -13.62 3.57 -0.77
N TYR A 165 -13.48 3.77 -2.07
CA TYR A 165 -12.68 4.90 -2.60
C TYR A 165 -13.67 5.99 -2.98
N LYS A 166 -13.72 7.05 -2.19
CA LYS A 166 -14.50 8.26 -2.54
C LYS A 166 -13.58 9.45 -2.52
N LEU A 167 -13.48 10.15 -3.64
CA LEU A 167 -12.85 11.45 -3.65
C LEU A 167 -13.75 12.45 -2.92
N GLU A 168 -13.29 12.96 -1.79
CA GLU A 168 -13.87 14.16 -1.19
C GLU A 168 -13.44 15.37 -2.04
N THR A 169 -14.30 15.76 -2.98
CA THR A 169 -14.07 16.99 -3.75
C THR A 169 -14.26 18.20 -2.84
N GLY A 170 -13.16 18.72 -2.31
CA GLY A 170 -12.98 20.06 -1.78
C GLY A 170 -14.07 20.60 -0.85
N THR A 171 -13.80 20.58 0.46
CA THR A 171 -14.12 21.73 1.33
C THR A 171 -13.10 21.77 2.44
N ASP A 172 -12.45 22.92 2.65
CA ASP A 172 -11.69 23.19 3.87
C ASP A 172 -12.58 22.92 5.07
N ILE A 173 -12.19 21.96 5.91
CA ILE A 173 -12.74 21.80 7.26
C ILE A 173 -11.56 21.50 8.19
N GLU A 174 -11.09 22.53 8.91
CA GLU A 174 -10.59 22.31 10.26
C GLU A 174 -11.70 21.61 11.05
N SER A 175 -11.53 20.31 11.32
CA SER A 175 -12.16 19.69 12.47
C SER A 175 -11.51 18.35 12.78
N GLU A 176 -10.97 18.29 14.00
CA GLU A 176 -10.65 17.12 14.81
C GLU A 176 -11.16 15.78 14.26
N ILE A 177 -10.25 14.95 13.74
CA ILE A 177 -10.54 13.52 13.58
C ILE A 177 -10.28 12.85 14.92
N ASN A 178 -11.35 12.32 15.50
CA ASN A 178 -11.29 11.34 16.59
C ASN A 178 -10.52 10.10 16.12
N GLN A 179 -9.21 10.08 16.37
CA GLN A 179 -8.42 8.85 16.47
C GLN A 179 -9.08 7.94 17.50
N SER A 180 -9.64 6.81 17.07
CA SER A 180 -10.22 5.82 17.96
C SER A 180 -9.41 4.52 17.95
N SER A 181 -8.63 4.38 19.04
CA SER A 181 -8.49 3.16 19.87
C SER A 181 -7.13 2.45 19.95
N TRP A 182 -6.18 2.74 19.05
CA TRP A 182 -4.82 2.17 19.16
C TRP A 182 -3.85 3.15 19.86
N ASP A 183 -3.83 4.41 19.44
CA ASP A 183 -2.90 5.42 19.97
C ASP A 183 -3.16 5.82 21.43
N ASP A 184 -4.41 5.77 21.90
CA ASP A 184 -4.76 6.28 23.24
C ASP A 184 -4.11 5.53 24.40
N LYS A 185 -3.68 4.28 24.17
CA LYS A 185 -2.93 3.49 25.14
C LYS A 185 -1.45 3.89 25.17
N TYR A 186 -0.89 4.30 24.04
CA TYR A 186 0.52 4.67 23.88
C TYR A 186 0.77 6.16 24.10
N LYS A 187 -0.23 7.03 23.87
CA LYS A 187 -0.20 8.46 24.24
C LYS A 187 0.01 8.72 25.73
N LYS A 188 -0.31 7.72 26.58
CA LYS A 188 -0.12 7.78 28.04
C LYS A 188 1.27 7.36 28.48
N LEU A 189 2.09 6.85 27.56
CA LEU A 189 3.46 6.48 27.88
C LEU A 189 4.29 7.73 28.13
N ASP A 190 5.12 7.66 29.16
CA ASP A 190 6.20 8.62 29.37
C ASP A 190 7.38 8.21 28.48
N LEU A 191 7.53 8.92 27.35
CA LEU A 191 8.50 8.57 26.31
C LEU A 191 9.94 9.03 26.65
N ASN A 192 10.16 9.78 27.73
CA ASN A 192 11.45 10.42 28.07
C ASN A 192 12.08 11.16 26.87
N ASP A 193 11.35 12.15 26.34
CA ASP A 193 11.71 12.97 25.18
C ASP A 193 11.79 12.22 23.82
N GLY A 194 11.41 10.94 23.78
CA GLY A 194 11.30 10.16 22.55
C GLY A 194 10.13 10.60 21.67
N LYS A 195 10.29 10.46 20.35
CA LYS A 195 9.24 10.70 19.36
C LYS A 195 8.61 9.38 18.93
N LEU A 196 7.32 9.21 19.23
CA LEU A 196 6.54 8.05 18.80
C LEU A 196 6.04 8.24 17.36
N GLN A 197 6.23 7.21 16.55
CA GLN A 197 5.65 7.03 15.23
C GLN A 197 4.88 5.72 15.21
N SER A 198 3.64 5.74 14.72
CA SER A 198 2.85 4.55 14.45
C SER A 198 2.80 4.31 12.95
N PHE A 199 3.07 3.07 12.54
CA PHE A 199 2.86 2.61 11.18
C PHE A 199 1.70 1.62 11.24
N CYS A 200 0.56 2.07 10.72
CA CYS A 200 -0.69 1.31 10.68
C CYS A 200 -1.04 0.94 9.22
N ASP A 201 -0.01 0.75 8.39
CA ASP A 201 -0.17 0.34 7.01
C ASP A 201 -0.07 -1.19 6.97
N ASP A 202 -1.21 -1.89 7.06
CA ASP A 202 -1.42 -3.35 6.91
C ASP A 202 -1.51 -4.26 8.17
N ASP A 203 -1.42 -5.58 7.94
CA ASP A 203 -1.48 -6.69 8.92
C ASP A 203 -0.34 -6.65 9.97
N GLU A 204 0.65 -5.77 9.82
CA GLU A 204 1.82 -5.62 10.68
C GLU A 204 1.83 -4.28 11.43
N ASP A 205 0.90 -4.14 12.40
CA ASP A 205 0.90 -3.05 13.39
C ASP A 205 2.32 -2.81 13.96
N MET A 206 2.95 -1.68 13.64
CA MET A 206 4.31 -1.33 14.09
C MET A 206 4.33 0.00 14.87
N LEU A 207 5.10 0.05 15.97
CA LEU A 207 5.40 1.29 16.70
C LEU A 207 6.91 1.50 16.75
N LEU A 208 7.35 2.72 16.45
CA LEU A 208 8.74 3.13 16.58
C LEU A 208 8.86 4.34 17.49
N ILE A 209 9.78 4.28 18.45
CA ILE A 209 10.18 5.43 19.27
C ILE A 209 11.62 5.78 18.90
N THR A 210 11.84 7.02 18.48
CA THR A 210 13.17 7.54 18.13
C THR A 210 13.63 8.61 19.10
N TYR A 211 14.92 8.61 19.44
CA TYR A 211 15.56 9.58 20.31
C TYR A 211 16.59 10.42 19.55
N GLU A 212 16.87 11.64 20.04
CA GLU A 212 17.79 12.57 19.36
C GLU A 212 19.22 12.05 19.25
N ASP A 213 19.64 11.16 20.14
CA ASP A 213 20.95 10.51 20.11
C ASP A 213 21.02 9.31 19.16
N GLY A 214 19.95 9.02 18.43
CA GLY A 214 19.86 7.94 17.46
C GLY A 214 19.27 6.64 18.01
N MET A 215 19.12 6.50 19.34
CA MET A 215 18.54 5.29 19.94
C MET A 215 17.12 5.06 19.44
N GLN A 216 16.74 3.80 19.25
CA GLN A 216 15.39 3.43 18.82
C GLN A 216 14.80 2.30 19.67
N ILE A 217 13.48 2.35 19.85
CA ILE A 217 12.69 1.24 20.38
C ILE A 217 11.60 0.92 19.35
N ASP A 218 11.69 -0.28 18.77
CA ASP A 218 10.78 -0.80 17.77
C ASP A 218 9.83 -1.84 18.40
N VAL A 219 8.56 -1.82 18.01
CA VAL A 219 7.57 -2.82 18.38
C VAL A 219 6.94 -3.38 17.12
N GLY A 220 7.24 -4.64 16.81
CA GLY A 220 6.69 -5.35 15.65
C GLY A 220 6.05 -6.68 16.02
N TYR A 221 5.16 -7.19 15.17
CA TYR A 221 4.55 -8.51 15.32
C TYR A 221 5.16 -9.50 14.33
N ILE A 222 5.70 -10.62 14.82
CA ILE A 222 6.21 -11.70 13.97
C ILE A 222 5.16 -12.79 13.89
N LYS A 223 4.41 -12.82 12.77
CA LYS A 223 3.29 -13.75 12.53
C LYS A 223 3.68 -15.22 12.64
N ALA A 224 4.89 -15.60 12.17
CA ALA A 224 5.39 -16.96 12.25
C ALA A 224 5.61 -17.46 13.69
N GLU A 225 5.79 -16.54 14.63
CA GLU A 225 6.08 -16.82 16.04
C GLU A 225 4.91 -16.44 16.97
N GLU A 226 3.83 -15.95 16.38
CA GLU A 226 2.62 -15.47 17.08
C GLU A 226 2.94 -14.53 18.25
N SER A 227 3.97 -13.69 18.11
CA SER A 227 4.54 -12.90 19.20
C SER A 227 4.90 -11.48 18.76
N TYR A 228 4.72 -10.53 19.67
CA TYR A 228 5.22 -9.17 19.56
C TYR A 228 6.64 -9.07 20.13
N TYR A 229 7.44 -8.22 19.51
CA TYR A 229 8.83 -7.98 19.85
C TYR A 229 9.01 -6.51 20.16
N ILE A 230 9.47 -6.17 21.37
CA ILE A 230 9.99 -4.84 21.69
C ILE A 230 11.51 -4.91 21.58
N THR A 231 12.07 -4.31 20.54
CA THR A 231 13.49 -4.34 20.22
C THR A 231 14.09 -2.97 20.48
N VAL A 232 15.15 -2.92 21.29
CA VAL A 232 15.87 -1.67 21.60
C VAL A 232 17.22 -1.71 20.91
N VAL A 233 17.51 -0.71 20.09
CA VAL A 233 18.77 -0.60 19.34
C VAL A 233 19.44 0.74 19.63
N GLN A 234 20.77 0.75 19.52
CA GLN A 234 21.58 1.94 19.79
C GLN A 234 21.44 3.00 18.69
N ASP A 235 21.31 2.57 17.44
CA ASP A 235 21.12 3.41 16.25
C ASP A 235 20.52 2.60 15.09
N GLU A 236 20.34 3.24 13.93
CA GLU A 236 19.76 2.64 12.71
C GLU A 236 20.72 1.70 11.95
N THR A 237 21.94 1.47 12.44
CA THR A 237 22.91 0.66 11.70
C THR A 237 22.55 -0.82 11.74
N ILE A 238 22.89 -1.54 10.66
CA ILE A 238 22.74 -3.00 10.57
C ILE A 238 23.44 -3.71 11.75
N GLU A 239 24.53 -3.16 12.27
CA GLU A 239 25.26 -3.73 13.41
C GLU A 239 24.42 -3.68 14.70
N SER A 240 23.78 -2.54 14.98
CA SER A 240 22.87 -2.34 16.11
C SER A 240 21.65 -3.25 16.04
N TRP A 241 21.07 -3.45 14.86
CA TRP A 241 19.96 -4.37 14.65
C TRP A 241 20.33 -5.84 14.82
N ASN A 242 21.57 -6.22 14.48
CA ASN A 242 22.07 -7.57 14.74
C ASN A 242 22.48 -7.78 16.21
N ASN A 243 22.70 -6.70 16.97
CA ASN A 243 23.12 -6.74 18.37
C ASN A 243 22.28 -5.75 19.22
N PRO A 244 20.97 -6.00 19.37
CA PRO A 244 20.10 -5.09 20.10
C PRO A 244 20.51 -4.98 21.57
N LEU A 245 20.31 -3.79 22.14
CA LEU A 245 20.49 -3.51 23.56
C LEU A 245 19.50 -4.30 24.43
N GLY A 246 18.35 -4.65 23.86
CA GLY A 246 17.35 -5.49 24.51
C GLY A 246 16.28 -5.97 23.53
N VAL A 247 15.74 -7.15 23.83
CA VAL A 247 14.56 -7.70 23.15
C VAL A 247 13.61 -8.23 24.21
N VAL A 248 12.35 -7.83 24.13
CA VAL A 248 11.27 -8.35 24.99
C VAL A 248 10.23 -9.01 24.09
N VAL A 249 9.96 -10.29 24.36
CA VAL A 249 8.96 -11.07 23.61
C VAL A 249 7.65 -11.10 24.37
N ILE A 250 6.55 -10.78 23.69
CA ILE A 250 5.23 -10.62 24.27
C ILE A 250 4.22 -11.39 23.43
N THR A 251 3.59 -12.40 24.02
CA THR A 251 2.53 -13.19 23.35
C THR A 251 1.13 -12.60 23.56
N ASP A 252 0.96 -11.72 24.54
CA ASP A 252 -0.31 -11.08 24.88
C ASP A 252 -0.26 -9.59 24.53
N LYS A 253 -0.94 -9.20 23.45
CA LYS A 253 -1.00 -7.81 22.95
C LYS A 253 -1.37 -6.80 24.04
N SER A 254 -2.18 -7.19 25.04
CA SER A 254 -2.60 -6.29 26.10
C SER A 254 -1.46 -5.83 27.02
N LYS A 255 -0.34 -6.55 27.04
CA LYS A 255 0.83 -6.25 27.88
C LYS A 255 1.84 -5.31 27.22
N ILE A 256 1.71 -5.04 25.91
CA ILE A 256 2.66 -4.20 25.17
C ILE A 256 2.87 -2.84 25.84
N PRO A 257 1.84 -2.07 26.25
CA PRO A 257 2.06 -0.75 26.87
C PRO A 257 2.89 -0.82 28.16
N GLU A 258 2.65 -1.83 29.01
CA GLU A 258 3.37 -1.99 30.27
C GLU A 258 4.84 -2.35 30.02
N GLU A 259 5.10 -3.32 29.13
CA GLU A 259 6.46 -3.76 28.81
C GLU A 259 7.23 -2.70 28.01
N LEU A 260 6.55 -1.92 27.17
CA LEU A 260 7.15 -0.80 26.44
C LEU A 260 7.56 0.32 27.41
N GLN A 261 6.72 0.67 28.38
CA GLN A 261 7.09 1.65 29.42
C GLN A 261 8.31 1.18 30.23
N LYS A 262 8.38 -0.12 30.57
CA LYS A 262 9.53 -0.71 31.25
C LYS A 262 10.80 -0.62 30.39
N ALA A 263 10.70 -0.90 29.09
CA ALA A 263 11.83 -0.78 28.17
C ALA A 263 12.33 0.67 28.09
N ILE A 264 11.42 1.64 27.88
CA ILE A 264 11.76 3.07 27.86
C ILE A 264 12.52 3.46 29.13
N TYR A 265 12.01 3.14 30.32
CA TYR A 265 12.69 3.49 31.57
C TYR A 265 14.02 2.79 31.76
N LYS A 266 14.13 1.52 31.34
CA LYS A 266 15.38 0.77 31.47
C LYS A 266 16.50 1.35 30.62
N TYR A 267 16.19 1.82 29.41
CA TYR A 267 17.19 2.23 28.42
C TYR A 267 17.35 3.75 28.26
N ARG A 268 16.45 4.57 28.79
CA ARG A 268 16.55 6.05 28.76
C ARG A 268 16.78 6.73 30.10
N ASN A 269 16.35 6.12 31.21
CA ASN A 269 16.55 6.69 32.56
C ASN A 269 17.84 6.21 33.24
N MET A 270 18.89 5.91 32.46
CA MET A 270 20.23 5.63 32.97
C MET A 270 21.23 6.70 32.55
#